data_AF-A3ZX29-F1
#
_entry.id   AF-A3ZX29-F1
#
_cell.length_a   1.000
_cell.length_b   1.000
_cell.length_c   1.000
_cell.angle_alpha   90.00
_cell.angle_beta   90.00
_cell.angle_gamma   90.00
#
_symmetry.space_group_name_H-M   'P 1'
#
loop_
_entity.id
_entity.type
_entity.pdbx_description
1 polymer ?
#
loop_
_entity_poly.entity_id
_entity_poly.type
_entity_poly.pdbx_seq_one_letter_code
_entity_poly.pdbx_strand_id
1 'polypeptide(L)'
;MAKSQKVVVVSANGFGNINDIAEASSEAYKKAVAAVKNAPASGIVRGSNPSRLVFEGIEVRAVRSLSHVEYSTLRAMTKNGFAPKDINGKKLILHHLDQDPVGPIVEMPGFRHNIGNRIQHPLGNAPGAGLTAEQRAAFNAWRESYWKARALEELAARRITP
;
A
#
# COMPACT_ATOMS: atom_id res chain seq x y z
N MET A 1 -17.75 55.27 -20.15
CA MET A 1 -18.93 54.96 -19.33
C MET A 1 -19.29 53.49 -19.52
N ALA A 2 -19.84 52.88 -18.47
CA ALA A 2 -20.57 51.61 -18.41
C ALA A 2 -19.80 50.29 -18.55
N LYS A 3 -19.74 49.59 -17.41
CA LYS A 3 -19.64 48.14 -17.24
C LYS A 3 -20.70 47.43 -18.08
N SER A 4 -20.40 46.25 -18.59
CA SER A 4 -21.36 45.15 -18.51
C SER A 4 -20.63 43.84 -18.25
N GLN A 5 -21.05 43.21 -17.16
CA GLN A 5 -20.63 41.91 -16.70
C GLN A 5 -21.75 40.93 -17.07
N LYS A 6 -21.35 39.68 -17.31
CA LYS A 6 -22.08 38.41 -17.13
C LYS A 6 -22.68 37.68 -18.36
N VAL A 7 -22.03 36.52 -18.57
CA VAL A 7 -22.57 35.13 -18.46
C VAL A 7 -23.39 34.58 -19.62
N VAL A 8 -22.82 33.54 -20.27
CA VAL A 8 -23.46 32.26 -20.64
C VAL A 8 -22.37 31.18 -20.53
N VAL A 9 -22.29 30.42 -19.43
CA VAL A 9 -22.90 29.09 -19.14
C VAL A 9 -22.35 27.91 -20.00
N VAL A 10 -21.37 27.22 -19.41
CA VAL A 10 -21.22 25.75 -19.16
C VAL A 10 -21.59 24.72 -20.24
N SER A 11 -20.62 23.86 -20.61
CA SER A 11 -20.68 22.39 -20.42
C SER A 11 -19.30 21.78 -20.72
N ALA A 12 -18.61 21.30 -19.68
CA ALA A 12 -18.34 19.89 -19.39
C ALA A 12 -17.45 19.19 -20.43
N ASN A 13 -16.27 18.77 -19.98
CA ASN A 13 -15.21 18.05 -20.72
C ASN A 13 -14.32 18.98 -21.57
N GLY A 14 -13.42 19.70 -20.92
CA GLY A 14 -12.40 20.50 -21.59
C GLY A 14 -11.03 20.26 -20.95
N PHE A 15 -10.27 19.31 -21.50
CA PHE A 15 -8.82 19.32 -21.34
C PHE A 15 -8.29 20.62 -21.95
N GLY A 16 -8.00 21.60 -21.10
CA GLY A 16 -7.44 22.90 -21.47
C GLY A 16 -5.96 22.79 -21.82
N ASN A 17 -5.64 23.35 -23.00
CA ASN A 17 -4.34 23.73 -23.57
C ASN A 17 -3.04 23.19 -22.92
N ILE A 18 -2.32 22.35 -23.67
CA ILE A 18 -1.06 21.69 -23.27
C ILE A 18 0.10 22.64 -22.92
N ASN A 19 0.02 23.91 -23.31
CA ASN A 19 1.09 24.89 -23.11
C ASN A 19 0.99 25.64 -21.77
N ASP A 20 -0.19 25.70 -21.14
CA ASP A 20 -0.37 26.35 -19.82
C ASP A 20 0.05 25.44 -18.65
N ILE A 21 0.25 24.13 -18.92
CA ILE A 21 0.73 23.16 -17.94
C ILE A 21 2.26 23.21 -17.82
N ALA A 22 2.99 23.78 -18.79
CA ALA A 22 4.44 23.60 -18.90
C ALA A 22 5.27 24.29 -17.78
N GLU A 23 4.79 25.37 -17.17
CA GLU A 23 5.60 26.11 -16.19
C GLU A 23 5.27 25.74 -14.74
N ALA A 24 4.00 25.46 -14.43
CA ALA A 24 3.59 24.89 -13.13
C ALA A 24 3.95 23.40 -13.00
N SER A 25 4.12 22.69 -14.13
CA SER A 25 4.53 21.28 -14.11
C SER A 25 6.02 21.11 -13.86
N SER A 26 6.93 22.05 -14.12
CA SER A 26 8.35 21.71 -14.10
C SER A 26 8.90 21.42 -12.69
N GLU A 27 8.50 22.16 -11.65
CA GLU A 27 8.96 21.92 -10.27
C GLU A 27 8.15 20.81 -9.57
N ALA A 28 6.85 20.71 -9.85
CA ALA A 28 6.03 19.61 -9.34
C ALA A 28 6.41 18.28 -10.00
N TYR A 29 6.72 18.29 -11.30
CA TYR A 29 7.24 17.15 -12.05
C TYR A 29 8.66 16.83 -11.63
N LYS A 30 9.57 17.80 -11.45
CA LYS A 30 10.91 17.54 -10.90
C LYS A 30 10.83 17.00 -9.48
N LYS A 31 9.93 17.50 -8.62
CA LYS A 31 9.67 16.93 -7.29
C LYS A 31 9.07 15.54 -7.35
N ALA A 32 8.13 15.27 -8.25
CA ALA A 32 7.55 13.94 -8.45
C ALA A 32 8.59 12.95 -8.99
N VAL A 33 9.38 13.35 -9.97
CA VAL A 33 10.48 12.55 -10.54
C VAL A 33 11.62 12.36 -9.53
N ALA A 34 11.94 13.36 -8.71
CA ALA A 34 12.88 13.22 -7.60
C ALA A 34 12.32 12.35 -6.47
N ALA A 35 11.02 12.43 -6.18
CA ALA A 35 10.34 11.56 -5.23
C ALA A 35 10.24 10.11 -5.74
N VAL A 36 10.15 9.89 -7.05
CA VAL A 36 10.23 8.58 -7.69
C VAL A 36 11.68 8.06 -7.74
N LYS A 37 12.67 8.92 -7.99
CA LYS A 37 14.11 8.57 -7.92
C LYS A 37 14.59 8.26 -6.50
N ASN A 38 13.98 8.89 -5.50
CA ASN A 38 14.27 8.69 -4.08
C ASN A 38 13.22 7.82 -3.37
N ALA A 39 12.21 7.31 -4.11
CA ALA A 39 11.30 6.33 -3.56
C ALA A 39 12.15 5.11 -3.24
N PRO A 40 12.02 4.52 -2.04
CA PRO A 40 12.73 3.29 -1.76
C PRO A 40 12.35 2.28 -2.85
N ALA A 41 13.31 1.48 -3.30
CA ALA A 41 13.12 0.50 -4.37
C ALA A 41 11.92 -0.46 -4.13
N SER A 42 11.43 -0.51 -2.88
CA SER A 42 10.25 -1.24 -2.44
C SER A 42 8.90 -0.50 -2.59
N GLY A 43 8.84 0.80 -2.85
CA GLY A 43 7.58 1.58 -2.86
C GLY A 43 6.93 1.77 -1.48
N ILE A 44 7.64 1.48 -0.40
CA ILE A 44 7.17 1.61 0.99
C ILE A 44 7.48 3.00 1.53
N VAL A 45 6.49 3.69 2.08
CA VAL A 45 6.68 4.98 2.77
C VAL A 45 6.55 4.75 4.28
N ARG A 46 7.62 4.98 5.05
CA ARG A 46 7.60 4.89 6.52
C ARG A 46 7.50 6.27 7.16
N GLY A 47 6.70 6.37 8.21
CA GLY A 47 6.69 7.52 9.11
C GLY A 47 7.64 7.33 10.29
N SER A 48 7.49 8.16 11.33
CA SER A 48 8.25 8.03 12.58
C SER A 48 7.91 6.78 13.40
N ASN A 49 6.72 6.20 13.20
CA ASN A 49 6.30 4.97 13.86
C ASN A 49 6.76 3.74 13.03
N PRO A 50 7.71 2.93 13.53
CA PRO A 50 8.24 1.77 12.79
C PRO A 50 7.20 0.67 12.56
N SER A 51 6.13 0.64 13.38
CA SER A 51 5.01 -0.28 13.23
C SER A 51 3.95 0.19 12.23
N ARG A 52 4.21 1.27 11.49
CA ARG A 52 3.34 1.78 10.43
C ARG A 52 4.12 2.07 9.15
N LEU A 53 3.49 1.80 8.02
CA LEU A 53 3.96 2.20 6.70
C LEU A 53 2.78 2.42 5.76
N VAL A 54 3.01 3.07 4.63
CA VAL A 54 2.07 3.15 3.51
C VAL A 54 2.69 2.43 2.32
N PHE A 55 1.91 1.59 1.64
CA PHE A 55 2.31 0.89 0.42
C PHE A 55 1.19 0.96 -0.60
N GLU A 56 1.49 1.48 -1.80
CA GLU A 56 0.52 1.71 -2.89
C GLU A 56 -0.77 2.44 -2.41
N GLY A 57 -0.60 3.42 -1.52
CA GLY A 57 -1.71 4.22 -0.99
C GLY A 57 -2.47 3.61 0.19
N ILE A 58 -2.14 2.40 0.63
CA ILE A 58 -2.81 1.71 1.75
C ILE A 58 -1.92 1.76 3.00
N GLU A 59 -2.49 2.21 4.14
CA GLU A 59 -1.81 2.16 5.44
C GLU A 59 -1.72 0.71 5.94
N VAL A 60 -0.51 0.29 6.31
CA VAL A 60 -0.27 -0.98 7.00
C VAL A 60 0.18 -0.72 8.42
N ARG A 61 -0.48 -1.37 9.38
CA ARG A 61 -0.28 -1.23 10.82
C ARG A 61 0.26 -2.52 11.44
N ALA A 62 0.79 -2.38 12.65
CA ALA A 62 1.40 -3.47 13.42
C ALA A 62 2.50 -4.21 12.65
N VAL A 63 3.20 -3.47 11.78
CA VAL A 63 4.29 -3.97 10.94
C VAL A 63 5.34 -4.68 11.80
N ARG A 64 5.70 -5.90 11.41
CA ARG A 64 6.65 -6.76 12.12
C ARG A 64 8.05 -6.64 11.52
N SER A 65 9.08 -6.73 12.36
CA SER A 65 10.47 -6.81 11.88
C SER A 65 10.65 -8.06 11.02
N LEU A 66 11.46 -7.95 9.96
CA LEU A 66 11.93 -9.08 9.17
C LEU A 66 13.42 -9.37 9.41
N SER A 67 14.05 -8.71 10.38
CA SER A 67 15.48 -8.85 10.69
C SER A 67 15.91 -10.28 11.03
N HIS A 68 14.99 -11.11 11.51
CA HIS A 68 15.22 -12.53 11.80
C HIS A 68 15.01 -13.45 10.60
N VAL A 69 14.48 -12.96 9.48
CA VAL A 69 14.22 -13.78 8.30
C VAL A 69 15.53 -14.04 7.56
N GLU A 70 15.76 -15.31 7.22
CA GLU A 70 16.94 -15.77 6.47
C GLU A 70 17.06 -15.11 5.10
N TYR A 71 18.29 -14.84 4.68
CA TYR A 71 18.56 -14.17 3.40
C TYR A 71 17.99 -14.93 2.18
N SER A 72 18.13 -16.25 2.16
CA SER A 72 17.56 -17.10 1.10
C SER A 72 16.03 -16.99 1.04
N THR A 73 15.38 -16.88 2.20
CA THR A 73 13.93 -16.70 2.32
C THR A 73 13.52 -15.31 1.83
N LEU A 74 14.24 -14.25 2.21
CA LEU A 74 14.01 -12.91 1.70
C LEU A 74 14.11 -12.86 0.18
N ARG A 75 15.15 -13.46 -0.42
CA ARG A 75 15.25 -13.55 -1.90
C ARG A 75 14.07 -14.30 -2.51
N ALA A 76 13.63 -15.41 -1.92
CA ALA A 76 12.46 -16.13 -2.41
C ALA A 76 11.18 -15.27 -2.30
N MET A 77 11.04 -14.48 -1.23
CA MET A 77 9.93 -13.53 -1.08
C MET A 77 9.95 -12.44 -2.15
N THR A 78 11.11 -11.87 -2.50
CA THR A 78 11.21 -10.85 -3.57
C THR A 78 10.72 -11.37 -4.93
N LYS A 79 10.87 -12.68 -5.19
CA LYS A 79 10.42 -13.32 -6.43
C LYS A 79 8.95 -13.70 -6.37
N ASN A 80 8.51 -14.27 -5.25
CA ASN A 80 7.25 -15.01 -5.18
C ASN A 80 6.16 -14.31 -4.35
N GLY A 81 6.48 -13.29 -3.56
CA GLY A 81 5.48 -12.48 -2.83
C GLY A 81 4.70 -13.21 -1.72
N PHE A 82 5.31 -14.18 -1.05
CA PHE A 82 4.67 -14.87 0.08
C PHE A 82 4.96 -14.20 1.43
N ALA A 83 4.03 -14.36 2.38
CA ALA A 83 4.18 -13.85 3.74
C ALA A 83 5.27 -14.61 4.53
N PRO A 84 6.13 -13.92 5.29
CA PRO A 84 7.13 -14.56 6.13
C PRO A 84 6.52 -15.13 7.42
N LYS A 85 7.34 -15.79 8.21
CA LYS A 85 7.06 -16.08 9.62
C LYS A 85 7.55 -14.92 10.49
N ASP A 86 6.85 -14.64 11.58
CA ASP A 86 7.31 -13.73 12.63
C ASP A 86 8.51 -14.32 13.40
N ILE A 87 9.05 -13.54 14.35
CA ILE A 87 10.22 -13.94 15.14
C ILE A 87 9.98 -15.20 15.99
N ASN A 88 8.72 -15.56 16.22
CA ASN A 88 8.31 -16.76 16.96
C ASN A 88 7.97 -17.94 16.02
N GLY A 89 8.31 -17.82 14.73
CA GLY A 89 8.05 -18.85 13.72
C GLY A 89 6.59 -18.96 13.29
N LYS A 90 5.72 -18.00 13.64
CA LYS A 90 4.29 -18.01 13.29
C LYS A 90 4.08 -17.29 11.96
N LYS A 91 3.34 -17.91 11.04
CA LYS A 91 3.04 -17.30 9.73
C LYS A 91 2.34 -15.97 9.91
N LEU A 92 2.82 -14.92 9.25
CA LEU A 92 2.13 -13.64 9.19
C LEU A 92 0.99 -13.69 8.17
N ILE A 93 -0.05 -12.92 8.45
CA ILE A 93 -1.15 -12.66 7.53
C ILE A 93 -1.43 -11.16 7.48
N LEU A 94 -2.18 -10.76 6.46
CA LEU A 94 -2.73 -9.42 6.31
C LEU A 94 -4.23 -9.47 6.58
N HIS A 95 -4.69 -8.60 7.48
CA HIS A 95 -6.09 -8.49 7.88
C HIS A 95 -6.61 -7.10 7.54
N HIS A 96 -7.77 -6.99 6.89
CA HIS A 96 -8.45 -5.70 6.71
C HIS A 96 -9.07 -5.30 8.03
N LEU A 97 -8.67 -4.15 8.57
CA LEU A 97 -9.27 -3.62 9.78
C LEU A 97 -10.77 -3.38 9.53
N ASP A 98 -11.62 -3.83 10.46
CA ASP A 98 -13.08 -3.68 10.41
C ASP A 98 -13.76 -4.28 9.15
N GLN A 99 -13.07 -5.15 8.40
CA GLN A 99 -13.50 -5.65 7.09
C GLN A 99 -13.69 -4.57 6.02
N ASP A 100 -13.05 -3.42 6.17
CA ASP A 100 -13.09 -2.33 5.19
C ASP A 100 -12.09 -2.57 4.05
N PRO A 101 -12.53 -2.71 2.77
CA PRO A 101 -11.63 -2.87 1.61
C PRO A 101 -10.67 -1.70 1.39
N VAL A 102 -11.04 -0.49 1.80
CA VAL A 102 -10.22 0.72 1.61
C VAL A 102 -9.51 1.15 2.90
N GLY A 103 -9.78 0.43 3.99
CA GLY A 103 -9.23 0.70 5.30
C GLY A 103 -7.79 0.19 5.49
N PRO A 104 -7.19 0.47 6.66
CA PRO A 104 -5.86 -0.01 6.99
C PRO A 104 -5.77 -1.53 7.02
N ILE A 105 -4.62 -2.05 6.59
CA ILE A 105 -4.26 -3.46 6.73
C ILE A 105 -3.44 -3.67 8.00
N VAL A 106 -3.66 -4.78 8.68
CA VAL A 106 -2.92 -5.15 9.90
C VAL A 106 -2.07 -6.39 9.64
N GLU A 107 -0.77 -6.31 9.94
CA GLU A 107 0.09 -7.47 10.03
C GLU A 107 -0.10 -8.19 11.37
N MET A 108 -0.60 -9.43 11.31
CA MET A 108 -0.76 -10.24 12.51
C MET A 108 -0.34 -11.70 12.30
N PRO A 109 0.11 -12.37 13.37
CA PRO A 109 0.29 -13.82 13.34
C PRO A 109 -1.04 -14.52 13.03
N GLY A 110 -1.01 -15.49 12.12
CA GLY A 110 -2.22 -16.19 11.66
C GLY A 110 -3.02 -16.85 12.78
N PHE A 111 -2.38 -17.31 13.85
CA PHE A 111 -3.08 -17.89 15.00
C PHE A 111 -3.91 -16.87 15.81
N ARG A 112 -3.67 -15.57 15.60
CA ARG A 112 -4.46 -14.47 16.21
C ARG A 112 -5.57 -13.94 15.30
N HIS A 113 -5.64 -14.44 14.07
CA HIS A 113 -6.74 -14.17 13.16
C HIS A 113 -7.84 -15.17 13.39
N ASN A 114 -8.99 -14.69 13.85
CA ASN A 114 -10.12 -15.54 14.18
C ASN A 114 -11.37 -15.01 13.50
N ILE A 115 -11.88 -15.76 12.52
CA ILE A 115 -13.06 -15.40 11.73
C ILE A 115 -14.33 -15.25 12.59
N GLY A 116 -14.40 -15.90 13.75
CA GLY A 116 -15.50 -15.76 14.71
C GLY A 116 -15.36 -14.58 15.67
N ASN A 117 -14.24 -13.86 15.65
CA ASN A 117 -14.04 -12.68 16.48
C ASN A 117 -14.75 -11.47 15.86
N ARG A 118 -15.86 -11.04 16.46
CA ARG A 118 -16.68 -9.90 15.97
C ARG A 118 -15.98 -8.55 16.01
N ILE A 119 -14.88 -8.42 16.76
CA ILE A 119 -14.04 -7.21 16.73
C ILE A 119 -13.20 -7.19 15.44
N GLN A 120 -12.70 -8.35 15.00
CA GLN A 120 -11.93 -8.46 13.75
C GLN A 120 -12.87 -8.54 12.53
N HIS A 121 -14.03 -9.16 12.70
CA HIS A 121 -15.00 -9.42 11.64
C HIS A 121 -16.40 -8.93 12.05
N PRO A 122 -16.62 -7.60 12.09
CA PRO A 122 -17.91 -7.02 12.52
C PRO A 122 -19.07 -7.38 11.58
N LEU A 123 -18.79 -7.62 10.30
CA LEU A 123 -19.75 -8.05 9.27
C LEU A 123 -19.94 -9.58 9.23
N GLY A 124 -19.27 -10.32 10.12
CA GLY A 124 -19.35 -11.76 10.20
C GLY A 124 -18.56 -12.49 9.10
N ASN A 125 -18.91 -13.76 8.88
CA ASN A 125 -18.15 -14.72 8.09
C ASN A 125 -18.93 -15.31 6.90
N ALA A 126 -20.10 -14.73 6.57
CA ALA A 126 -20.89 -15.20 5.45
C ALA A 126 -20.11 -15.05 4.12
N PRO A 127 -20.19 -16.00 3.19
CA PRO A 127 -19.60 -15.86 1.87
C PRO A 127 -20.07 -14.56 1.19
N GLY A 128 -19.13 -13.73 0.75
CA GLY A 128 -19.42 -12.39 0.18
C GLY A 128 -19.57 -11.27 1.21
N ALA A 129 -19.57 -11.56 2.52
CA ALA A 129 -19.46 -10.53 3.56
C ALA A 129 -18.02 -9.97 3.57
N GLY A 130 -17.90 -8.65 3.45
CA GLY A 130 -16.63 -7.93 3.33
C GLY A 130 -16.26 -7.63 1.87
N LEU A 131 -15.40 -8.46 1.26
CA LEU A 131 -14.88 -8.25 -0.09
C LEU A 131 -15.63 -9.04 -1.17
N THR A 132 -15.97 -8.37 -2.27
CA THR A 132 -16.36 -8.99 -3.56
C THR A 132 -15.23 -9.85 -4.14
N ALA A 133 -15.53 -10.65 -5.16
CA ALA A 133 -14.54 -11.50 -5.83
C ALA A 133 -13.43 -10.66 -6.49
N GLU A 134 -13.82 -9.56 -7.12
CA GLU A 134 -12.93 -8.60 -7.79
C GLU A 134 -12.02 -7.91 -6.77
N GLN A 135 -12.59 -7.43 -5.65
CA GLN A 135 -11.80 -6.84 -4.56
C GLN A 135 -10.84 -7.85 -3.93
N ARG A 136 -11.25 -9.12 -3.82
CA ARG A 136 -10.37 -10.20 -3.34
C ARG A 136 -9.21 -10.47 -4.29
N ALA A 137 -9.45 -10.48 -5.60
CA ALA A 137 -8.40 -10.64 -6.60
C ALA A 137 -7.42 -9.46 -6.56
N ALA A 138 -7.94 -8.22 -6.50
CA ALA A 138 -7.12 -7.02 -6.36
C ALA A 138 -6.27 -7.06 -5.08
N PHE A 139 -6.86 -7.45 -3.94
CA PHE A 139 -6.13 -7.60 -2.69
C PHE A 139 -5.06 -8.69 -2.76
N ASN A 140 -5.31 -9.82 -3.43
CA ASN A 140 -4.32 -10.89 -3.56
C ASN A 140 -3.09 -10.42 -4.35
N ALA A 141 -3.30 -9.67 -5.44
CA ALA A 141 -2.22 -9.06 -6.22
C ALA A 141 -1.44 -8.03 -5.39
N TRP A 142 -2.16 -7.11 -4.73
CA TRP A 142 -1.58 -6.11 -3.84
C TRP A 142 -0.75 -6.75 -2.72
N ARG A 143 -1.28 -7.80 -2.08
CA ARG A 143 -0.62 -8.56 -1.01
C ARG A 143 0.69 -9.19 -1.49
N GLU A 144 0.72 -9.74 -2.70
CA GLU A 144 1.95 -10.30 -3.26
C GLU A 144 3.00 -9.22 -3.51
N SER A 145 2.61 -8.09 -4.12
CA SER A 145 3.49 -6.93 -4.30
C SER A 145 4.00 -6.41 -2.96
N TYR A 146 3.14 -6.31 -1.97
CA TYR A 146 3.47 -5.88 -0.62
C TYR A 146 4.56 -6.76 0.02
N TRP A 147 4.44 -8.09 -0.04
CA TRP A 147 5.46 -8.97 0.54
C TRP A 147 6.79 -8.94 -0.23
N LYS A 148 6.76 -8.75 -1.56
CA LYS A 148 7.97 -8.50 -2.35
C LYS A 148 8.66 -7.21 -1.89
N ALA A 149 7.90 -6.13 -1.74
CA ALA A 149 8.37 -4.84 -1.27
C ALA A 149 8.99 -4.92 0.13
N ARG A 150 8.32 -5.61 1.08
CA ARG A 150 8.84 -5.81 2.43
C ARG A 150 10.17 -6.56 2.45
N ALA A 151 10.33 -7.58 1.60
CA ALA A 151 11.59 -8.31 1.48
C ALA A 151 12.70 -7.47 0.84
N LEU A 152 12.39 -6.70 -0.20
CA LEU A 152 13.34 -5.79 -0.85
C LEU A 152 13.83 -4.71 0.12
N GLU A 153 12.92 -4.12 0.90
CA GLU A 153 13.26 -3.14 1.93
C GLU A 153 14.23 -3.73 2.98
N GLU A 154 13.95 -4.94 3.46
CA GLU A 154 14.81 -5.62 4.44
C GLU A 154 16.20 -5.94 3.86
N LEU A 155 16.27 -6.43 2.61
CA LEU A 155 17.53 -6.70 1.92
C LEU A 155 18.36 -5.41 1.74
N ALA A 156 17.71 -4.32 1.33
CA ALA A 156 18.35 -3.02 1.20
C ALA A 156 18.85 -2.48 2.55
N ALA A 157 18.06 -2.64 3.63
CA ALA A 157 18.46 -2.26 4.98
C ALA A 157 19.69 -3.03 5.48
N ARG A 158 19.84 -4.30 5.08
CA ARG A 158 21.03 -5.12 5.35
C ARG A 158 22.24 -4.74 4.49
N ARG A 159 22.10 -3.79 3.55
CA ARG A 159 23.11 -3.43 2.54
C ARG A 159 23.55 -4.61 1.68
N ILE A 160 22.64 -5.57 1.46
CA ILE A 160 22.90 -6.72 0.60
C ILE A 160 22.13 -6.48 -0.70
N THR A 161 22.84 -6.05 -1.73
CA THR A 161 22.32 -6.00 -3.10
C THR A 161 22.07 -7.44 -3.59
N PRO A 162 20.94 -7.71 -4.29
CA PRO A 162 20.67 -9.03 -4.87
C PRO A 162 21.75 -9.51 -5.84
#